data_AF-A0A6N7AXH0-F1
#
_entry.id   AF-A0A6N7AXH0-F1
#
_cell.length_a   1.000
_cell.length_b   1.000
_cell.length_c   1.000
_cell.angle_alpha   90.00
_cell.angle_beta   90.00
_cell.angle_gamma   90.00
#
_symmetry.space_group_name_H-M   'P 1'
#
loop_
_entity.id
_entity.type
_entity.pdbx_description
1 polymer ?
#
loop_
_entity_poly.entity_id
_entity_poly.type
_entity_poly.pdbx_seq_one_letter_code
_entity_poly.pdbx_strand_id
1 'polypeptide(L)'
;MVDQIKIALGKAHGTLRNNLVVLWFPALFNTAAAVFIMLAVVLVLLPVVPELLTSPDIVSLSPELLSAASGRLLLLLGLCIPVLAVANAGAIFMQARAAKGEQVDTAHFFLGVRTIGVRILVGSLVVWGCYALIFVLSMLVFAQGITKILLEYGVDSIPSPEVMSELLLRSRPLSIVGALLLSLISLIFSMWARVVAIRELGLRQAFACSVKFVQRNFFVVTAVLLLTWLLTTSTQPLVERLPLGGLMVVVFFYIVRVYMSIILMHFYIDKTGK
;
A
#
# COMPACT_ATOMS: atom_id res chain seq x y z
N MET A 1 8.43 -24.23 -11.39
CA MET A 1 8.13 -22.89 -10.83
C MET A 1 8.76 -21.78 -11.67
N VAL A 2 10.07 -21.82 -11.92
CA VAL A 2 10.79 -20.80 -12.71
C VAL A 2 10.21 -20.61 -14.12
N ASP A 3 9.90 -21.70 -14.84
CA ASP A 3 9.38 -21.59 -16.21
C ASP A 3 7.98 -20.97 -16.27
N GLN A 4 7.15 -21.22 -15.26
CA GLN A 4 5.83 -20.60 -15.15
C GLN A 4 5.94 -19.08 -14.93
N ILE A 5 6.90 -18.65 -14.11
CA ILE A 5 7.17 -17.22 -13.90
C ILE A 5 7.71 -16.58 -15.18
N LYS A 6 8.62 -17.25 -15.91
CA LYS A 6 9.14 -16.76 -17.19
C LYS A 6 8.05 -16.58 -18.24
N ILE A 7 7.16 -17.56 -18.38
CA ILE A 7 6.02 -17.48 -19.32
C ILE A 7 5.09 -16.33 -18.93
N ALA A 8 4.74 -16.21 -17.65
CA ALA A 8 3.87 -15.14 -17.18
C ALA A 8 4.51 -13.75 -17.36
N LEU A 9 5.82 -13.63 -17.16
CA LEU A 9 6.58 -12.40 -17.41
C LEU A 9 6.58 -12.04 -18.90
N GLY A 10 6.79 -13.00 -19.80
CA GLY A 10 6.72 -12.79 -21.24
C GLY A 10 5.34 -12.30 -21.70
N LYS A 11 4.27 -12.94 -21.20
CA LYS A 11 2.88 -12.50 -21.44
C LYS A 11 2.62 -11.09 -20.91
N ALA A 12 3.07 -10.79 -19.69
CA ALA A 12 2.91 -9.48 -19.09
C ALA A 12 3.65 -8.39 -19.89
N HIS A 13 4.87 -8.67 -20.36
CA HIS A 13 5.62 -7.75 -21.20
C HIS A 13 4.91 -7.49 -22.53
N GLY A 14 4.44 -8.53 -23.22
CA GLY A 14 3.66 -8.37 -24.45
C GLY A 14 2.37 -7.58 -24.24
N THR A 15 1.66 -7.86 -23.14
CA THR A 15 0.44 -7.14 -22.74
C THR A 15 0.69 -5.65 -22.55
N LEU A 16 1.75 -5.31 -21.80
CA LEU A 16 2.11 -3.94 -21.48
C LEU A 16 2.63 -3.18 -22.70
N ARG A 17 3.41 -3.84 -23.56
CA ARG A 17 3.84 -3.26 -24.83
C ARG A 17 2.66 -2.83 -25.70
N ASN A 18 1.60 -3.62 -25.71
CA ASN A 18 0.39 -3.33 -26.49
C ASN A 18 -0.56 -2.35 -25.77
N ASN A 19 -0.39 -2.15 -24.46
CA ASN A 19 -1.27 -1.34 -23.61
C ASN A 19 -0.47 -0.37 -22.74
N LEU A 20 0.38 0.45 -23.36
CA LEU A 20 1.26 1.39 -22.64
C LEU A 20 0.48 2.37 -21.75
N VAL A 21 -0.78 2.68 -22.08
CA VAL A 21 -1.67 3.52 -21.27
C VAL A 21 -1.84 3.03 -19.84
N VAL A 22 -1.75 1.71 -19.62
CA VAL A 22 -1.87 1.09 -18.28
C VAL A 22 -0.68 1.47 -17.38
N LEU A 23 0.47 1.80 -17.97
CA LEU A 23 1.68 2.19 -17.24
C LEU A 23 1.68 3.66 -16.85
N TRP A 24 1.30 4.57 -17.74
CA TRP A 24 1.47 6.00 -17.46
C TRP A 24 0.19 6.68 -16.95
N PHE A 25 -1.00 6.30 -17.44
CA PHE A 25 -2.22 7.05 -17.13
C PHE A 25 -2.62 6.97 -15.64
N PRO A 26 -2.68 5.78 -15.00
CA PRO A 26 -3.04 5.73 -13.59
C PRO A 26 -1.95 6.32 -12.69
N ALA A 27 -0.67 6.27 -13.10
CA ALA A 27 0.41 6.95 -12.39
C ALA A 27 0.21 8.47 -12.44
N LEU A 28 -0.05 9.03 -13.63
CA LEU A 28 -0.32 10.45 -13.82
C LEU A 28 -1.54 10.90 -13.00
N PHE A 29 -2.63 10.13 -13.04
CA PHE A 29 -3.84 10.43 -12.28
C PHE A 29 -3.59 10.39 -10.77
N ASN A 30 -2.90 9.36 -10.28
CA ASN A 30 -2.55 9.26 -8.85
C ASN A 30 -1.62 10.40 -8.41
N THR A 31 -0.66 10.79 -9.24
CA THR A 31 0.22 11.94 -8.96
C THR A 31 -0.57 13.23 -8.93
N ALA A 32 -1.47 13.47 -9.89
CA ALA A 32 -2.34 14.64 -9.90
C ALA A 32 -3.25 14.68 -8.66
N ALA A 33 -3.83 13.53 -8.28
CA ALA A 33 -4.62 13.40 -7.07
C ALA A 33 -3.79 13.67 -5.82
N ALA A 34 -2.56 13.15 -5.74
CA ALA A 34 -1.65 13.39 -4.63
C ALA A 34 -1.25 14.87 -4.53
N VAL A 35 -0.95 15.54 -5.65
CA VAL A 35 -0.66 16.98 -5.67
C VAL A 35 -1.87 17.78 -5.18
N PHE A 36 -3.07 17.44 -5.64
CA PHE A 36 -4.30 18.11 -5.19
C PHE A 36 -4.53 17.91 -3.68
N ILE A 37 -4.29 16.70 -3.18
CA ILE A 37 -4.34 16.37 -1.76
C ILE A 37 -3.31 17.20 -0.98
N MET A 38 -2.06 17.27 -1.44
CA MET A 38 -0.99 18.03 -0.79
C MET A 38 -1.32 19.52 -0.75
N LEU A 39 -1.86 20.08 -1.84
CA LEU A 39 -2.35 21.46 -1.85
C LEU A 39 -3.47 21.67 -0.83
N ALA A 40 -4.40 20.72 -0.72
CA ALA A 40 -5.46 20.77 0.27
C ALA A 40 -4.91 20.66 1.72
N VAL A 41 -3.89 19.83 1.98
CA VAL A 41 -3.16 19.79 3.26
C VAL A 41 -2.58 21.16 3.58
N VAL A 42 -1.86 21.76 2.62
CA VAL A 42 -1.22 23.08 2.79
C VAL A 42 -2.26 24.15 3.10
N LEU A 43 -3.39 24.17 2.38
CA LEU A 43 -4.50 25.11 2.64
C LEU A 43 -5.14 24.90 4.02
N VAL A 44 -5.26 23.65 4.47
CA VAL A 44 -5.81 23.31 5.79
C VAL A 44 -4.87 23.72 6.93
N LEU A 45 -3.56 23.59 6.71
CA LEU A 45 -2.52 23.95 7.68
C LEU A 45 -2.16 25.44 7.64
N LEU A 46 -2.49 26.16 6.55
CA LEU A 46 -2.18 27.59 6.35
C LEU A 46 -2.50 28.48 7.57
N PRO A 47 -3.62 28.30 8.30
CA PRO A 47 -3.94 29.09 9.49
C PRO A 47 -3.02 28.84 10.69
N VAL A 48 -2.32 27.70 10.72
CA VAL A 48 -1.41 27.26 11.80
C VAL A 48 0.06 27.63 11.48
N VAL A 49 0.35 27.90 10.19
CA VAL A 49 1.70 28.23 9.71
C VAL A 49 2.28 29.50 10.37
N PRO A 50 1.54 30.61 10.58
CA PRO A 50 2.10 31.80 11.21
C PRO A 50 2.65 31.52 12.62
N GLU A 51 1.91 30.76 13.43
CA GLU A 51 2.30 30.43 14.80
C GLU A 51 3.48 29.44 14.86
N LEU A 52 3.51 28.44 13.95
CA LEU A 52 4.64 27.52 13.78
C LEU A 52 5.94 28.24 13.38
N LEU A 53 5.83 29.33 12.61
CA LEU A 53 6.99 30.14 12.20
C LEU A 53 7.45 31.09 13.32
N THR A 54 6.55 31.54 14.19
CA THR A 54 6.88 32.42 15.32
C THR A 54 7.36 31.69 16.57
N SER A 55 6.96 30.43 16.77
CA SER A 55 7.43 29.58 17.86
C SER A 55 7.59 28.12 17.39
N PRO A 56 8.80 27.71 16.96
CA PRO A 56 9.04 26.37 16.40
C PRO A 56 8.93 25.24 17.45
N ASP A 57 8.85 25.56 18.74
CA ASP A 57 8.57 24.59 19.78
C ASP A 57 7.12 24.12 19.69
N ILE A 58 6.91 22.88 19.22
CA ILE A 58 5.60 22.22 19.13
C ILE A 58 4.84 22.22 20.48
N VAL A 59 5.57 22.35 21.59
CA VAL A 59 5.05 22.45 22.97
C VAL A 59 4.31 23.78 23.23
N SER A 60 4.55 24.80 22.42
CA SER A 60 3.95 26.15 22.55
C SER A 60 2.64 26.34 21.79
N LEU A 61 2.25 25.38 20.93
CA LEU A 61 0.96 25.39 20.25
C LEU A 61 -0.16 25.24 21.28
N SER A 62 -1.15 26.13 21.25
CA SER A 62 -2.30 26.01 22.15
C SER A 62 -3.00 24.66 21.90
N PRO A 63 -3.52 23.99 22.95
CA PRO A 63 -4.24 22.72 22.80
C PRO A 63 -5.40 22.80 21.81
N GLU A 64 -6.01 23.98 21.70
CA GLU A 64 -7.11 24.29 20.78
C GLU A 64 -6.64 24.28 19.31
N LEU A 65 -5.47 24.87 19.01
CA LEU A 65 -4.87 24.84 17.68
C LEU A 65 -4.40 23.44 17.28
N LEU A 66 -3.80 22.69 18.21
CA LEU A 66 -3.38 21.31 17.96
C LEU A 66 -4.60 20.41 17.70
N SER A 67 -5.68 20.59 18.47
CA SER A 67 -6.96 19.89 18.27
C SER A 67 -7.61 20.25 16.93
N ALA A 68 -7.64 21.53 16.57
CA ALA A 68 -8.18 21.98 15.30
C ALA A 68 -7.36 21.48 14.10
N ALA A 69 -6.03 21.53 14.19
CA ALA A 69 -5.13 21.04 13.14
C ALA A 69 -5.25 19.53 12.94
N SER A 70 -5.25 18.75 14.02
CA SER A 70 -5.43 17.30 13.98
C SER A 70 -6.81 16.90 13.48
N GLY A 71 -7.88 17.58 13.92
CA GLY A 71 -9.24 17.36 13.44
C GLY A 71 -9.38 17.61 11.94
N ARG A 72 -8.79 18.70 11.43
CA ARG A 72 -8.82 19.01 9.98
C ARG A 72 -7.95 18.04 9.17
N LEU A 73 -6.78 17.65 9.68
CA LEU A 73 -5.91 16.66 9.04
C LEU A 73 -6.60 15.29 8.95
N LEU A 74 -7.29 14.86 10.02
CA LEU A 74 -8.08 13.63 10.02
C LEU A 74 -9.21 13.68 9.00
N LEU A 75 -9.92 14.82 8.90
CA LEU A 75 -10.97 15.01 7.92
C LEU A 75 -10.42 14.92 6.49
N LEU A 76 -9.26 15.52 6.25
CA LEU A 76 -8.59 15.48 4.96
C LEU A 76 -8.10 14.06 4.62
N LEU A 77 -7.49 13.34 5.56
CA LEU A 77 -7.14 11.93 5.40
C LEU A 77 -8.37 11.07 5.10
N GLY A 78 -9.49 11.35 5.77
CA GLY A 78 -10.79 10.70 5.53
C GLY A 78 -11.32 10.90 4.11
N LEU A 79 -11.01 12.03 3.47
CA LEU A 79 -11.37 12.31 2.07
C LEU A 79 -10.37 11.73 1.06
N CYS A 80 -9.09 11.65 1.42
CA CYS A 80 -8.04 11.12 0.55
C CYS A 80 -8.19 9.61 0.30
N ILE A 81 -8.58 8.85 1.32
CA ILE A 81 -8.72 7.39 1.22
C ILE A 81 -9.74 7.00 0.14
N PRO A 82 -10.96 7.58 0.08
CA PRO A 82 -11.90 7.35 -1.01
C PRO A 82 -11.33 7.65 -2.40
N VAL A 83 -10.67 8.79 -2.58
CA VAL A 83 -10.11 9.20 -3.88
C VAL A 83 -9.05 8.21 -4.35
N LEU A 84 -8.12 7.86 -3.47
CA LEU A 84 -7.05 6.90 -3.77
C LEU A 84 -7.59 5.49 -4.03
N ALA A 85 -8.58 5.05 -3.27
CA ALA A 85 -9.20 3.74 -3.46
C ALA A 85 -9.93 3.64 -4.80
N VAL A 86 -10.65 4.70 -5.19
CA VAL A 86 -11.35 4.79 -6.48
C VAL A 86 -10.36 4.86 -7.63
N ALA A 87 -9.30 5.65 -7.52
CA ALA A 87 -8.25 5.72 -8.55
C ALA A 87 -7.56 4.37 -8.75
N ASN A 88 -7.25 3.67 -7.64
CA ASN A 88 -6.71 2.32 -7.68
C ASN A 88 -7.67 1.33 -8.34
N ALA A 89 -8.99 1.49 -8.15
CA ALA A 89 -9.99 0.67 -8.82
C ALA A 89 -9.95 0.81 -10.34
N GLY A 90 -9.85 2.05 -10.86
CA GLY A 90 -9.65 2.31 -12.28
C GLY A 90 -8.38 1.66 -12.83
N ALA A 91 -7.26 1.79 -12.10
CA ALA A 91 -5.98 1.18 -12.47
C ALA A 91 -6.04 -0.35 -12.55
N ILE A 92 -6.62 -1.00 -11.53
CA ILE A 92 -6.76 -2.46 -11.48
C ILE A 92 -7.67 -2.96 -12.59
N PHE A 93 -8.75 -2.23 -12.90
CA PHE A 93 -9.64 -2.61 -14.00
C PHE A 93 -8.93 -2.56 -15.35
N MET A 94 -8.19 -1.48 -15.64
CA MET A 94 -7.38 -1.39 -16.84
C MET A 94 -6.37 -2.54 -16.95
N GLN A 95 -5.67 -2.87 -15.86
CA GLN A 95 -4.74 -3.99 -15.82
C GLN A 95 -5.44 -5.33 -16.10
N ALA A 96 -6.64 -5.53 -15.57
CA ALA A 96 -7.42 -6.75 -15.77
C ALA A 96 -7.87 -6.91 -17.23
N ARG A 97 -8.32 -5.83 -17.87
CA ARG A 97 -8.72 -5.81 -19.28
C ARG A 97 -7.53 -6.07 -20.20
N ALA A 98 -6.40 -5.42 -19.92
CA ALA A 98 -5.15 -5.68 -20.63
C ALA A 98 -4.71 -7.14 -20.47
N ALA A 99 -4.78 -7.70 -19.26
CA ALA A 99 -4.44 -9.11 -19.02
C ALA A 99 -5.37 -10.10 -19.75
N LYS A 100 -6.62 -9.72 -20.04
CA LYS A 100 -7.53 -10.50 -20.90
C LYS A 100 -7.24 -10.36 -22.39
N GLY A 101 -6.26 -9.54 -22.77
CA GLY A 101 -5.90 -9.30 -24.17
C GLY A 101 -6.71 -8.19 -24.84
N GLU A 102 -7.50 -7.43 -24.10
CA GLU A 102 -8.24 -6.29 -24.62
C GLU A 102 -7.29 -5.11 -24.90
N GLN A 103 -7.60 -4.29 -25.92
CA GLN A 103 -6.92 -3.02 -26.16
C GLN A 103 -7.51 -1.96 -25.24
N VAL A 104 -6.71 -1.46 -24.31
CA VAL A 104 -7.12 -0.57 -23.23
C VAL A 104 -6.85 0.89 -23.62
N ASP A 105 -7.79 1.75 -23.27
CA ASP A 105 -7.69 3.21 -23.37
C ASP A 105 -8.00 3.88 -22.02
N THR A 106 -8.06 5.21 -21.98
CA THR A 106 -8.38 5.96 -20.76
C THR A 106 -9.84 5.82 -20.32
N ALA A 107 -10.78 5.49 -21.21
CA ALA A 107 -12.19 5.29 -20.86
C ALA A 107 -12.37 4.07 -19.95
N HIS A 108 -11.54 3.03 -20.14
CA HIS A 108 -11.52 1.86 -19.26
C HIS A 108 -11.21 2.21 -17.80
N PHE A 109 -10.42 3.25 -17.54
CA PHE A 109 -10.16 3.72 -16.19
C PHE A 109 -11.46 4.16 -15.49
N PHE A 110 -12.22 5.05 -16.13
CA PHE A 110 -13.46 5.59 -15.60
C PHE A 110 -14.56 4.52 -15.51
N LEU A 111 -14.58 3.58 -16.47
CA LEU A 111 -15.43 2.41 -16.37
C LEU A 111 -15.09 1.56 -15.14
N GLY A 112 -13.80 1.36 -14.85
CA GLY A 112 -13.33 0.67 -13.65
C GLY A 112 -13.75 1.39 -12.36
N VAL A 113 -13.56 2.70 -12.31
CA VAL A 113 -14.04 3.57 -11.22
C VAL A 113 -15.54 3.35 -10.97
N ARG A 114 -16.35 3.39 -12.01
CA ARG A 114 -17.80 3.19 -11.90
C ARG A 114 -18.20 1.77 -11.49
N THR A 115 -17.53 0.77 -12.04
CA THR A 115 -17.96 -0.65 -11.95
C THR A 115 -17.47 -1.33 -10.68
N ILE A 116 -16.22 -1.05 -10.28
CA ILE A 116 -15.59 -1.70 -9.13
C ILE A 116 -15.14 -0.72 -8.05
N GLY A 117 -15.26 0.60 -8.24
CA GLY A 117 -14.80 1.63 -7.29
C GLY A 117 -15.37 1.46 -5.89
N VAL A 118 -16.69 1.34 -5.73
CA VAL A 118 -17.32 1.13 -4.41
C VAL A 118 -16.84 -0.17 -3.77
N ARG A 119 -16.70 -1.23 -4.56
CA ARG A 119 -16.24 -2.53 -4.06
C ARG A 119 -14.82 -2.41 -3.53
N ILE A 120 -13.91 -1.83 -4.30
CA ILE A 120 -12.51 -1.60 -3.91
C ILE A 120 -12.42 -0.66 -2.71
N LEU A 121 -13.24 0.39 -2.64
CA LEU A 121 -13.30 1.29 -1.49
C LEU A 121 -13.64 0.54 -0.19
N VAL A 122 -14.70 -0.28 -0.21
CA VAL A 122 -15.09 -1.08 0.97
C VAL A 122 -13.94 -2.00 1.40
N GLY A 123 -13.30 -2.69 0.45
CA GLY A 123 -12.15 -3.53 0.76
C GLY A 123 -10.96 -2.74 1.29
N SER A 124 -10.67 -1.57 0.73
CA SER A 124 -9.62 -0.68 1.21
C SER A 124 -9.88 -0.23 2.64
N LEU A 125 -11.11 0.15 2.99
CA LEU A 125 -11.47 0.52 4.36
C LEU A 125 -11.25 -0.64 5.35
N VAL A 126 -11.59 -1.87 4.97
CA VAL A 126 -11.32 -3.05 5.79
C VAL A 126 -9.81 -3.26 5.98
N VAL A 127 -9.01 -3.15 4.90
CA VAL A 127 -7.55 -3.28 4.97
C VAL A 127 -6.93 -2.22 5.88
N TRP A 128 -7.31 -0.96 5.69
CA TRP A 128 -6.83 0.15 6.52
C TRP A 128 -7.27 -0.01 7.98
N GLY A 129 -8.48 -0.50 8.23
CA GLY A 129 -8.94 -0.86 9.58
C GLY A 129 -8.09 -1.96 10.21
N CYS A 130 -7.76 -3.02 9.46
CA CYS A 130 -6.86 -4.07 9.93
C CYS A 130 -5.45 -3.53 10.21
N TYR A 131 -4.91 -2.66 9.35
CA TYR A 131 -3.60 -2.03 9.57
C TYR A 131 -3.60 -1.15 10.81
N ALA A 132 -4.63 -0.31 11.00
CA ALA A 132 -4.77 0.51 12.19
C ALA A 132 -4.85 -0.35 13.45
N LEU A 133 -5.62 -1.44 13.43
CA LEU A 133 -5.71 -2.37 14.55
C LEU A 133 -4.37 -3.02 14.87
N ILE A 134 -3.65 -3.55 13.86
CA ILE A 134 -2.33 -4.17 14.05
C ILE A 134 -1.32 -3.15 14.57
N PHE A 135 -1.36 -1.91 14.08
CA PHE A 135 -0.51 -0.83 14.55
C PHE A 135 -0.80 -0.50 16.02
N VAL A 136 -2.07 -0.33 16.40
CA VAL A 136 -2.47 -0.07 17.79
C VAL A 136 -2.05 -1.21 18.71
N LEU A 137 -2.29 -2.47 18.31
CA LEU A 137 -1.86 -3.64 19.08
C LEU A 137 -0.33 -3.68 19.25
N SER A 138 0.42 -3.34 18.20
CA SER A 138 1.89 -3.26 18.25
C SER A 138 2.36 -2.17 19.22
N MET A 139 1.72 -1.00 19.20
CA MET A 139 2.00 0.10 20.13
C MET A 139 1.65 -0.26 21.57
N LEU A 140 0.54 -0.98 21.81
CA LEU A 140 0.16 -1.45 23.14
C LEU A 140 1.17 -2.46 23.69
N VAL A 141 1.62 -3.41 22.89
CA VAL A 141 2.65 -4.38 23.30
C VAL A 141 3.97 -3.66 23.58
N PHE A 142 4.34 -2.68 22.76
CA PHE A 142 5.52 -1.85 22.99
C PHE A 142 5.41 -1.05 24.30
N ALA A 143 4.26 -0.42 24.56
CA ALA A 143 3.99 0.33 25.78
C ALA A 143 3.98 -0.56 27.02
N GLN A 144 3.43 -1.78 26.94
CA GLN A 144 3.52 -2.78 28.01
C GLN A 144 4.96 -3.19 28.29
N GLY A 145 5.77 -3.35 27.23
CA GLY A 145 7.21 -3.56 27.35
C GLY A 145 7.89 -2.44 28.14
N ILE A 146 7.68 -1.18 27.72
CA ILE A 146 8.19 0.01 28.43
C ILE A 146 7.73 0.07 29.88
N THR A 147 6.44 -0.18 30.13
CA THR A 147 5.87 -0.12 31.48
C THR A 147 6.50 -1.17 32.40
N LYS A 148 6.72 -2.40 31.89
CA LYS A 148 7.40 -3.45 32.64
C LYS A 148 8.84 -3.08 32.98
N ILE A 149 9.56 -2.43 32.06
CA ILE A 149 10.92 -1.94 32.29
C ILE A 149 10.94 -0.84 33.36
N LEU A 150 10.04 0.14 33.27
CA LEU A 150 9.93 1.22 34.26
C LEU A 150 9.60 0.69 35.66
N LEU A 151 8.81 -0.39 35.75
CA LEU A 151 8.51 -1.07 37.01
C LEU A 151 9.70 -1.90 37.55
N GLU A 152 10.49 -2.52 36.67
CA GLU A 152 11.68 -3.32 37.05
C GLU A 152 12.89 -2.45 37.45
N TYR A 153 13.07 -1.28 36.82
CA TYR A 153 14.22 -0.39 37.03
C TYR A 153 13.90 0.85 37.89
N GLY A 154 12.63 1.07 38.24
CA GLY A 154 12.17 2.28 38.92
C GLY A 154 12.02 3.45 37.95
N VAL A 155 10.99 4.27 38.17
CA VAL A 155 10.52 5.34 37.26
C VAL A 155 11.58 6.42 36.99
N ASP A 156 12.58 6.56 37.88
CA ASP A 156 13.59 7.62 37.84
C ASP A 156 14.92 7.23 37.16
N SER A 157 15.10 5.97 36.74
CA SER A 157 16.34 5.54 36.09
C SER A 157 16.16 5.37 34.58
N ILE A 158 16.92 6.14 33.81
CA ILE A 158 16.99 5.95 32.35
C ILE A 158 17.69 4.61 32.11
N PRO A 159 17.05 3.63 31.44
CA PRO A 159 17.68 2.34 31.18
C PRO A 159 18.96 2.54 30.37
N SER A 160 20.01 1.79 30.71
CA SER A 160 21.27 1.88 29.98
C SER A 160 21.07 1.51 28.50
N PRO A 161 21.89 2.04 27.57
CA PRO A 161 21.80 1.70 26.15
C PRO A 161 21.87 0.20 25.86
N GLU A 162 22.58 -0.57 26.69
CA GLU A 162 22.71 -2.02 26.60
C GLU A 162 21.37 -2.72 26.87
N VAL A 163 20.67 -2.31 27.93
CA VAL A 163 19.33 -2.81 28.29
C VAL A 163 18.33 -2.48 27.18
N MET A 164 18.36 -1.25 26.65
CA MET A 164 17.52 -0.85 25.52
C MET A 164 17.79 -1.71 24.26
N SER A 165 19.06 -2.03 23.98
CA SER A 165 19.43 -2.89 22.86
C SER A 165 18.94 -4.34 23.03
N GLU A 166 19.03 -4.89 24.24
CA GLU A 166 18.58 -6.25 24.55
C GLU A 166 17.05 -6.38 24.43
N LEU A 167 16.33 -5.34 24.86
CA LEU A 167 14.88 -5.25 24.70
C LEU A 167 14.45 -5.12 23.26
N LEU A 168 15.13 -4.29 22.47
CA LEU A 168 14.90 -4.22 21.03
C LEU A 168 15.15 -5.58 20.38
N LEU A 169 16.22 -6.29 20.76
CA LEU A 169 16.51 -7.66 20.32
C LEU A 169 15.41 -8.66 20.71
N ARG A 170 14.88 -8.60 21.93
CA ARG A 170 13.78 -9.46 22.39
C ARG A 170 12.46 -9.15 21.69
N SER A 171 12.25 -7.91 21.23
CA SER A 171 11.04 -7.52 20.50
C SER A 171 11.06 -7.90 19.00
N ARG A 172 12.24 -8.21 18.43
CA ARG A 172 12.41 -8.57 17.00
C ARG A 172 11.52 -9.73 16.52
N PRO A 173 11.38 -10.85 17.27
CA PRO A 173 10.53 -11.95 16.81
C PRO A 173 9.08 -11.52 16.62
N LEU A 174 8.57 -10.67 17.53
CA LEU A 174 7.19 -10.20 17.50
C LEU A 174 6.96 -9.23 16.33
N SER A 175 7.92 -8.34 16.06
CA SER A 175 7.86 -7.46 14.88
C SER A 175 7.93 -8.24 13.57
N ILE A 176 8.72 -9.32 13.51
CA ILE A 176 8.79 -10.21 12.34
C ILE A 176 7.43 -10.89 12.12
N VAL A 177 6.82 -11.44 13.17
CA VAL A 177 5.49 -12.06 13.08
C VAL A 177 4.43 -11.04 12.63
N GLY A 178 4.44 -9.83 13.20
CA GLY A 178 3.56 -8.74 12.78
C GLY A 178 3.73 -8.37 11.30
N ALA A 179 4.98 -8.25 10.83
CA ALA A 179 5.29 -7.97 9.43
C ALA A 179 4.83 -9.12 8.50
N LEU A 180 4.99 -10.37 8.91
CA LEU A 180 4.53 -11.54 8.15
C LEU A 180 3.00 -11.58 8.05
N LEU A 181 2.28 -11.32 9.14
CA LEU A 181 0.82 -11.24 9.15
C LEU A 181 0.31 -10.11 8.25
N LEU A 182 0.91 -8.92 8.36
CA LEU A 182 0.59 -7.79 7.48
C LEU A 182 0.84 -8.12 6.01
N SER A 183 1.95 -8.80 5.71
CA SER A 183 2.28 -9.23 4.35
C SER A 183 1.26 -10.23 3.81
N LEU A 184 0.81 -11.18 4.63
CA LEU A 184 -0.21 -12.16 4.25
C LEU A 184 -1.58 -11.51 4.00
N ILE A 185 -2.00 -10.60 4.89
CA ILE A 185 -3.24 -9.83 4.73
C ILE A 185 -3.16 -9.01 3.44
N SER A 186 -2.06 -8.28 3.24
CA SER A 186 -1.80 -7.50 2.03
C SER A 186 -1.92 -8.36 0.78
N LEU A 187 -1.31 -9.55 0.79
CA LEU A 187 -1.31 -10.49 -0.33
C LEU A 187 -2.74 -10.96 -0.66
N ILE A 188 -3.53 -11.34 0.36
CA ILE A 188 -4.91 -11.81 0.18
C ILE A 188 -5.79 -10.69 -0.41
N PHE A 189 -5.72 -9.48 0.16
CA PHE A 189 -6.51 -8.34 -0.31
C PHE A 189 -6.07 -7.84 -1.68
N SER A 190 -4.77 -7.89 -1.96
CA SER A 190 -4.21 -7.61 -3.28
C SER A 190 -4.77 -8.59 -4.32
N MET A 191 -4.84 -9.89 -4.01
CA MET A 191 -5.44 -10.87 -4.91
C MET A 191 -6.97 -10.69 -5.02
N TRP A 192 -7.66 -10.39 -3.92
CA TRP A 192 -9.08 -10.06 -3.89
C TRP A 192 -9.46 -8.92 -4.85
N ALA A 193 -8.73 -7.82 -4.82
CA ALA A 193 -8.92 -6.70 -5.74
C ALA A 193 -8.86 -7.15 -7.21
N ARG A 194 -7.91 -8.03 -7.56
CA ARG A 194 -7.77 -8.57 -8.92
C ARG A 194 -8.91 -9.49 -9.31
N VAL A 195 -9.35 -10.37 -8.41
CA VAL A 195 -10.49 -11.27 -8.66
C VAL A 195 -11.78 -10.46 -8.86
N VAL A 196 -11.99 -9.40 -8.08
CA VAL A 196 -13.12 -8.48 -8.28
C VAL A 196 -13.10 -7.88 -9.68
N ALA A 197 -11.93 -7.44 -10.15
CA ALA A 197 -11.79 -6.85 -11.48
C ALA A 197 -11.93 -7.87 -12.63
N ILE A 198 -11.43 -9.09 -12.46
CA ILE A 198 -11.45 -10.13 -13.52
C ILE A 198 -12.84 -10.78 -13.63
N ARG A 199 -13.45 -11.16 -12.51
CA ARG A 199 -14.58 -12.10 -12.49
C ARG A 199 -15.94 -11.49 -12.15
N GLU A 200 -16.00 -10.18 -11.90
CA GLU A 200 -17.22 -9.43 -11.58
C GLU A 200 -18.06 -10.02 -10.42
N LEU A 201 -17.45 -10.86 -9.57
CA LEU A 201 -18.13 -11.53 -8.46
C LEU A 201 -18.55 -10.54 -7.35
N GLY A 202 -19.51 -10.97 -6.53
CA GLY A 202 -19.82 -10.31 -5.26
C GLY A 202 -18.63 -10.32 -4.28
N LEU A 203 -18.58 -9.35 -3.36
CA LEU A 203 -17.44 -9.11 -2.45
C LEU A 203 -16.97 -10.38 -1.72
N ARG A 204 -17.91 -11.10 -1.09
CA ARG A 204 -17.63 -12.32 -0.30
C ARG A 204 -17.11 -13.47 -1.17
N GLN A 205 -17.72 -13.65 -2.34
CA GLN A 205 -17.31 -14.72 -3.27
C GLN A 205 -15.94 -14.44 -3.85
N ALA A 206 -15.66 -13.19 -4.24
CA ALA A 206 -14.34 -12.77 -4.68
C ALA A 206 -13.30 -13.03 -3.58
N PHE A 207 -13.60 -12.71 -2.32
CA PHE A 207 -12.68 -12.92 -1.20
C PHE A 207 -12.39 -14.40 -0.97
N ALA A 208 -13.43 -15.25 -0.91
CA ALA A 208 -13.26 -16.69 -0.78
C ALA A 208 -12.47 -17.29 -1.96
N CYS A 209 -12.72 -16.83 -3.19
CA CYS A 209 -11.94 -17.23 -4.36
C CYS A 209 -10.47 -16.83 -4.23
N SER A 210 -10.17 -15.62 -3.74
CA SER A 210 -8.80 -15.15 -3.57
C SER A 210 -8.06 -15.90 -2.48
N VAL A 211 -8.69 -16.17 -1.34
CA VAL A 211 -8.10 -17.01 -0.28
C VAL A 211 -7.79 -18.41 -0.82
N LYS A 212 -8.75 -19.05 -1.49
CA LYS A 212 -8.54 -20.37 -2.10
C LYS A 212 -7.42 -20.36 -3.14
N PHE A 213 -7.34 -19.30 -3.95
CA PHE A 213 -6.31 -19.16 -4.97
C PHE A 213 -4.93 -18.98 -4.36
N VAL A 214 -4.81 -18.08 -3.39
CA VAL A 214 -3.56 -17.83 -2.64
C VAL A 214 -3.10 -19.10 -1.95
N GLN A 215 -3.98 -19.81 -1.24
CA GLN A 215 -3.64 -21.05 -0.53
C GLN A 215 -3.09 -22.12 -1.49
N ARG A 216 -3.75 -22.32 -2.64
CA ARG A 216 -3.34 -23.32 -3.65
C ARG A 216 -2.04 -22.95 -4.38
N ASN A 217 -1.71 -21.67 -4.45
CA ASN A 217 -0.56 -21.17 -5.21
C ASN A 217 0.42 -20.38 -4.32
N PHE A 218 0.46 -20.70 -3.03
CA PHE A 218 1.15 -19.91 -2.01
C PHE A 218 2.59 -19.57 -2.41
N PHE A 219 3.37 -20.56 -2.83
CA PHE A 219 4.77 -20.37 -3.21
C PHE A 219 4.96 -19.42 -4.41
N VAL A 220 4.10 -19.50 -5.43
CA VAL A 220 4.21 -18.64 -6.62
C VAL A 220 3.85 -17.20 -6.27
N VAL A 221 2.73 -17.00 -5.55
CA VAL A 221 2.29 -15.65 -5.16
C VAL A 221 3.31 -15.00 -4.23
N THR A 222 3.83 -15.76 -3.26
CA THR A 222 4.88 -15.29 -2.34
C THR A 222 6.18 -15.00 -3.09
N ALA A 223 6.59 -15.83 -4.05
CA ALA A 223 7.78 -15.58 -4.86
C ALA A 223 7.66 -14.29 -5.69
N VAL A 224 6.49 -14.00 -6.27
CA VAL A 224 6.24 -12.75 -7.00
C VAL A 224 6.32 -11.53 -6.06
N LEU A 225 5.78 -11.63 -4.84
CA LEU A 225 5.91 -10.56 -3.85
C LEU A 225 7.35 -10.37 -3.35
N LEU A 226 8.06 -11.46 -3.07
CA LEU A 226 9.47 -11.40 -2.67
C LEU A 226 10.32 -10.80 -3.78
N LEU A 227 10.07 -11.16 -5.04
CA LEU A 227 10.75 -10.56 -6.19
C LEU A 227 10.46 -9.06 -6.28
N THR A 228 9.19 -8.65 -6.06
CA THR A 228 8.82 -7.24 -5.98
C THR A 228 9.64 -6.53 -4.92
N TRP A 229 9.66 -7.07 -3.70
CA TRP A 229 10.39 -6.49 -2.56
C TRP A 229 11.90 -6.44 -2.78
N LEU A 230 12.50 -7.50 -3.34
CA LEU A 230 13.91 -7.54 -3.68
C LEU A 230 14.26 -6.49 -4.74
N LEU A 231 13.46 -6.39 -5.80
CA LEU A 231 13.66 -5.38 -6.84
C LEU A 231 13.53 -3.98 -6.29
N THR A 232 12.52 -3.70 -5.45
CA THR A 232 12.36 -2.37 -4.85
C THR A 232 13.52 -2.03 -3.91
N THR A 233 13.91 -2.96 -3.03
CA THR A 233 14.95 -2.71 -2.01
C THR A 233 16.35 -2.62 -2.63
N SER A 234 16.66 -3.44 -3.65
CA SER A 234 17.99 -3.43 -4.29
C SER A 234 18.22 -2.22 -5.19
N THR A 235 17.16 -1.67 -5.79
CA THR A 235 17.27 -0.52 -6.70
C THR A 235 17.17 0.82 -5.99
N GLN A 236 16.57 0.87 -4.80
CA GLN A 236 16.44 2.10 -4.03
C GLN A 236 17.77 2.86 -3.85
N PRO A 237 18.87 2.24 -3.39
CA PRO A 237 20.14 2.95 -3.18
C PRO A 237 20.79 3.43 -4.48
N LEU A 238 20.53 2.73 -5.59
CA LEU A 238 21.04 3.09 -6.92
C LEU A 238 20.35 4.34 -7.46
N VAL A 239 19.04 4.44 -7.25
CA VAL A 239 18.23 5.54 -7.76
C VAL A 239 18.33 6.77 -6.85
N GLU A 240 18.48 6.60 -5.54
CA GLU A 240 18.70 7.70 -4.58
C GLU A 240 19.97 8.53 -4.86
N ARG A 241 20.96 7.95 -5.55
CA ARG A 241 22.20 8.65 -5.96
C ARG A 241 22.02 9.60 -7.14
N LEU A 242 20.86 9.61 -7.79
CA LEU A 242 20.59 10.47 -8.94
C LEU A 242 20.01 11.82 -8.47
N PRO A 243 20.29 12.93 -9.18
CA PRO A 243 19.77 14.26 -8.83
C PRO A 243 18.23 14.35 -8.91
N LEU A 244 17.58 13.46 -9.67
CA LEU A 244 16.13 13.26 -9.73
C LEU A 244 15.68 11.98 -9.01
N GLY A 245 16.52 11.45 -8.12
CA GLY A 245 16.42 10.11 -7.56
C GLY A 245 15.07 9.81 -6.93
N GLY A 246 14.51 10.72 -6.13
CA GLY A 246 13.21 10.52 -5.50
C GLY A 246 12.07 10.27 -6.48
N LEU A 247 11.98 11.05 -7.57
CA LEU A 247 10.94 10.88 -8.59
C LEU A 247 11.15 9.58 -9.37
N MET A 248 12.39 9.27 -9.73
CA MET A 248 12.75 8.04 -10.44
C MET A 248 12.46 6.79 -9.60
N VAL A 249 12.67 6.83 -8.28
CA VAL A 249 12.33 5.74 -7.35
C VAL A 249 10.82 5.47 -7.41
N VAL A 250 10.01 6.52 -7.30
CA VAL A 250 8.54 6.40 -7.30
C VAL A 250 8.04 5.82 -8.62
N VAL A 251 8.55 6.31 -9.76
CA VAL A 251 8.18 5.81 -11.09
C VAL A 251 8.61 4.35 -11.26
N PHE A 252 9.84 4.00 -10.88
CA PHE A 252 10.33 2.63 -10.97
C PHE A 252 9.50 1.66 -10.12
N PHE A 253 9.21 2.01 -8.87
CA PHE A 253 8.38 1.21 -7.97
C PHE A 253 6.97 1.04 -8.52
N TYR A 254 6.40 2.08 -9.11
CA TYR A 254 5.11 2.00 -9.76
C TYR A 254 5.13 1.01 -10.93
N ILE A 255 6.13 1.09 -11.83
CA ILE A 255 6.27 0.19 -12.98
C ILE A 255 6.40 -1.26 -12.51
N VAL A 256 7.29 -1.54 -11.55
CA VAL A 256 7.46 -2.89 -10.99
C VAL A 256 6.12 -3.39 -10.42
N ARG A 257 5.39 -2.57 -9.68
CA ARG A 257 4.08 -2.93 -9.12
C ARG A 257 3.06 -3.26 -10.21
N VAL A 258 3.00 -2.50 -11.30
CA VAL A 258 2.08 -2.78 -12.42
C VAL A 258 2.45 -4.10 -13.11
N TYR A 259 3.74 -4.32 -13.38
CA TYR A 259 4.23 -5.57 -13.96
C TYR A 259 3.83 -6.77 -13.12
N MET A 260 4.10 -6.72 -11.81
CA MET A 260 3.78 -7.82 -10.88
C MET A 260 2.28 -8.04 -10.76
N SER A 261 1.50 -6.96 -10.83
CA SER A 261 0.05 -7.04 -10.86
C SER A 261 -0.48 -7.80 -12.08
N ILE A 262 0.01 -7.46 -13.27
CA ILE A 262 -0.41 -8.10 -14.53
C ILE A 262 0.06 -9.56 -14.59
N ILE A 263 1.26 -9.87 -14.09
CA ILE A 263 1.75 -11.26 -13.94
C ILE A 263 0.77 -12.09 -13.11
N LEU A 264 0.34 -11.58 -11.95
CA LEU A 264 -0.61 -12.27 -11.09
C LEU A 264 -1.99 -12.43 -11.75
N MET A 265 -2.43 -11.45 -12.54
CA MET A 265 -3.68 -11.54 -13.29
C MET A 265 -3.60 -12.62 -14.38
N HIS A 266 -2.55 -12.63 -15.21
CA HIS A 266 -2.31 -13.69 -16.19
C HIS A 266 -2.26 -15.07 -15.55
N PHE A 267 -1.51 -15.19 -14.46
CA PHE A 267 -1.40 -16.44 -13.73
C PHE A 267 -2.75 -16.91 -13.18
N TYR A 268 -3.59 -15.99 -12.71
CA TYR A 268 -4.96 -16.30 -12.27
C TYR A 268 -5.84 -16.75 -13.43
N ILE A 269 -5.83 -16.01 -14.55
CA ILE A 269 -6.61 -16.32 -15.76
C ILE A 269 -6.22 -17.70 -16.28
N ASP A 270 -4.92 -17.96 -16.46
CA ASP A 270 -4.39 -19.25 -16.95
C ASP A 270 -4.82 -20.43 -16.04
N LYS A 271 -4.81 -20.23 -14.71
CA LYS A 271 -5.16 -21.29 -13.76
C LYS A 271 -6.66 -21.50 -13.58
N THR A 272 -7.49 -20.52 -13.94
CA THR A 272 -8.94 -20.59 -13.72
C THR A 272 -9.76 -20.65 -15.01
N GLY A 273 -9.14 -20.37 -16.15
CA GLY A 273 -9.80 -20.29 -17.46
C GLY A 273 -10.78 -19.13 -17.58
N LYS A 274 -10.59 -18.04 -16.82
CA LYS A 274 -11.56 -16.94 -16.66
C LYS A 274 -10.91 -15.59 -16.77
#